data_AF-A0A3M1P5N9-F1
#
_entry.id   AF-A0A3M1P5N9-F1
#
_cell.length_a   1.000
_cell.length_b   1.000
_cell.length_c   1.000
_cell.angle_alpha   90.00
_cell.angle_beta   90.00
_cell.angle_gamma   90.00
#
_symmetry.space_group_name_H-M   'P 1'
#
loop_
_entity.id
_entity.type
_entity.pdbx_description
1 polymer ?
#
loop_
_entity_poly.entity_id
_entity_poly.type
_entity_poly.pdbx_seq_one_letter_code
_entity_poly.pdbx_strand_id
1 'polypeptide(L)' 'MKKALYLLAAISDRDFEWLLQAGKRQDLPKGAVLIMEAQPIDALYVVLGGRFVVSVASPEGDRPIAVLS' A
#
# COMPACT_ATOMS: atom_id res chain seq x y z
N MET A 1 -13.38 3.60 4.15
CA MET A 1 -12.76 3.96 5.45
C MET A 1 -12.90 2.88 6.53
N LYS A 2 -14.01 2.11 6.63
CA LYS A 2 -14.14 1.04 7.65
C LYS A 2 -13.13 -0.12 7.54
N LYS A 3 -12.77 -0.56 6.32
CA LYS A 3 -11.91 -1.76 6.11
C LYS A 3 -10.47 -1.61 6.60
N ALA A 4 -9.85 -0.44 6.40
CA ALA A 4 -8.51 -0.17 6.92
C ALA A 4 -8.51 -0.11 8.46
N LEU A 5 -9.57 0.44 9.07
CA LEU A 5 -9.75 0.42 10.52
C LEU A 5 -9.91 -1.01 11.07
N TYR A 6 -10.54 -1.93 10.34
CA TYR A 6 -10.62 -3.33 10.78
C TYR A 6 -9.26 -4.03 10.79
N LEU A 7 -8.40 -3.75 9.79
CA LEU A 7 -7.02 -4.24 9.78
C LEU A 7 -6.22 -3.66 10.95
N LEU A 8 -6.31 -2.35 11.17
CA LEU A 8 -5.60 -1.68 12.26
C LEU A 8 -6.14 -2.06 13.64
N ALA A 9 -7.45 -2.32 13.78
CA ALA A 9 -8.05 -2.77 15.03
C ALA A 9 -7.72 -4.22 15.38
N ALA A 10 -7.27 -5.01 14.41
CA ALA A 10 -6.79 -6.38 14.62
C ALA A 10 -5.29 -6.44 14.97
N ILE A 11 -4.56 -5.33 14.83
CA ILE A 11 -3.15 -5.20 15.20
C ILE A 11 -3.08 -4.91 16.70
N SER A 12 -2.50 -5.84 17.45
CA SER A 12 -2.21 -5.62 18.87
C SER A 12 -1.02 -4.67 19.04
N ASP A 13 -0.81 -4.14 20.25
CA ASP A 13 0.37 -3.30 20.54
C ASP A 13 1.69 -3.98 20.17
N ARG A 14 1.76 -5.31 20.32
CA ARG A 14 2.93 -6.12 19.92
C ARG A 14 3.11 -6.15 18.40
N ASP A 15 2.03 -6.28 17.65
CA ASP A 15 2.08 -6.28 16.19
C ASP A 15 2.46 -4.90 15.67
N PHE A 16 2.03 -3.84 16.35
CA PHE A 16 2.45 -2.47 16.04
C PHE A 16 3.93 -2.23 16.31
N GLU A 17 4.45 -2.71 17.45
CA GLU A 17 5.88 -2.65 17.74
C GLU A 17 6.69 -3.44 16.71
N TRP A 18 6.21 -4.61 16.28
CA TRP A 18 6.82 -5.36 15.18
C TRP A 18 6.81 -4.56 13.86
N LEU A 19 5.73 -3.89 13.52
CA LEU A 19 5.68 -3.02 12.33
C LEU A 19 6.71 -1.89 12.39
N LEU A 20 6.94 -1.32 13.57
CA LEU A 20 7.95 -0.28 13.78
C LEU A 20 9.38 -0.82 13.64
N GLN A 21 9.63 -2.04 14.08
CA GLN A 21 10.98 -2.64 14.06
C GLN A 21 11.33 -3.32 12.73
N ALA A 22 10.39 -4.07 12.14
CA ALA A 22 10.57 -4.76 10.88
C ALA A 22 10.30 -3.86 9.66
N GLY A 23 9.50 -2.81 9.86
CA GLY A 23 9.16 -1.86 8.81
C GLY A 23 10.37 -1.04 8.38
N LYS A 24 10.43 -0.77 7.07
CA LYS A 24 11.43 0.12 6.48
C LYS A 24 10.74 1.36 5.93
N ARG A 25 11.21 2.54 6.34
CA ARG A 25 10.78 3.79 5.71
C ARG A 25 11.46 3.93 4.35
N GLN A 26 10.67 4.24 3.34
CA GLN A 26 11.14 4.44 1.98
C GLN A 26 10.46 5.66 1.38
N ASP A 27 11.27 6.61 0.90
CA ASP A 27 10.79 7.72 0.09
C ASP A 27 10.83 7.29 -1.39
N LEU A 28 9.82 7.71 -2.15
CA LEU A 28 9.68 7.36 -3.55
C LEU A 28 9.55 8.60 -4.43
N PRO A 29 10.21 8.61 -5.61
CA PRO A 29 9.96 9.65 -6.59
C PRO A 29 8.56 9.49 -7.20
N LYS A 30 8.03 10.60 -7.72
CA LYS A 30 6.76 10.60 -8.44
C LYS A 30 6.84 9.63 -9.64
N GLY A 31 5.81 8.79 -9.77
CA GLY A 31 5.72 7.81 -10.86
C GLY A 31 6.35 6.46 -10.55
N ALA A 32 6.96 6.28 -9.37
CA ALA A 32 7.39 4.95 -8.93
C ALA A 32 6.20 3.99 -8.79
N VAL A 33 6.36 2.76 -9.28
CA VAL A 33 5.38 1.68 -9.14
C VAL A 33 5.82 0.78 -7.99
N LEU A 34 4.96 0.64 -6.97
CA LEU A 34 5.22 -0.22 -5.80
C LEU A 34 4.78 -1.66 -6.03
N ILE A 35 3.60 -1.84 -6.63
CA ILE A 35 3.00 -3.14 -6.88
C ILE A 35 2.62 -3.18 -8.34
N MET A 36 3.01 -4.25 -9.03
CA MET A 36 2.61 -4.52 -10.40
C MET A 36 1.55 -5.63 -10.40
N GLU A 37 0.49 -5.45 -11.19
CA GLU A 37 -0.55 -6.46 -11.33
C GLU A 37 0.05 -7.79 -11.84
N ALA A 38 -0.51 -8.90 -11.35
CA ALA A 38 -0.06 -10.26 -11.66
C ALA A 38 1.38 -10.58 -11.26
N GLN A 39 2.02 -9.76 -10.42
CA GLN A 39 3.30 -10.08 -9.79
C GLN A 39 3.13 -10.42 -8.31
N PRO A 40 3.97 -11.33 -7.76
CA PRO A 40 3.99 -11.57 -6.33
C PRO A 40 4.40 -10.30 -5.58
N ILE A 41 3.75 -10.08 -4.44
CA ILE A 41 4.13 -9.03 -3.48
C ILE A 41 4.95 -9.64 -2.35
N ASP A 42 5.95 -8.90 -1.88
CA ASP A 42 6.90 -9.31 -0.84
C ASP A 42 6.73 -8.52 0.47
N ALA A 43 5.98 -7.42 0.43
CA ALA A 43 5.80 -6.53 1.56
C ALA A 43 4.37 -5.97 1.65
N LEU A 44 3.99 -5.62 2.89
CA LEU A 44 2.85 -4.76 3.17
C LEU A 44 3.31 -3.30 3.17
N TYR A 45 2.68 -2.48 2.33
CA TYR A 45 3.00 -1.06 2.24
C TYR A 45 1.98 -0.20 2.99
N VAL A 46 2.49 0.74 3.79
CA VAL A 46 1.68 1.75 4.49
C VAL A 46 2.04 3.13 3.93
N VAL A 47 1.06 3.83 3.35
CA VAL A 47 1.27 5.19 2.85
C VAL A 47 1.30 6.15 4.03
N LEU A 48 2.50 6.65 4.36
CA LEU A 48 2.69 7.63 5.43
C LEU A 48 2.48 9.08 4.95
N GLY A 49 2.56 9.30 3.65
CA GLY A 49 2.35 10.59 3.01
C GLY A 49 2.48 10.50 1.49
N GLY A 50 1.79 11.40 0.79
CA GLY A 50 1.72 11.41 -0.67
C GLY A 50 0.43 10.78 -1.20
N ARG A 51 0.46 10.36 -2.46
CA ARG A 51 -0.71 9.78 -3.14
C ARG A 51 -0.29 8.71 -4.11
N PHE A 52 -0.96 7.57 -4.06
CA PHE A 52 -0.84 6.48 -5.01
C PHE A 52 -2.14 6.30 -5.77
N VAL A 53 -2.04 5.93 -7.03
CA VAL A 53 -3.16 5.51 -7.85
C VAL A 53 -3.07 3.99 -7.98
N VAL A 54 -4.17 3.31 -7.71
CA VAL A 54 -4.31 1.88 -7.98
C VAL A 54 -4.98 1.76 -9.34
N SER A 55 -4.31 1.07 -10.25
CA SER A 55 -4.81 0.79 -11.60
C SER A 55 -4.89 -0.71 -11.83
N VAL A 56 -5.78 -1.09 -12.74
CA VAL A 56 -5.86 -2.45 -13.28
C VAL A 56 -5.62 -2.41 -14.79
N ALA A 57 -4.88 -3.38 -15.29
CA ALA A 57 -4.61 -3.55 -16.70
C ALA A 57 -5.94 -3.78 -17.45
N SER A 58 -6.12 -3.07 -18.56
CA SER A 58 -7.26 -3.23 -19.43
C SER A 58 -6.83 -3.19 -20.90
N PRO A 59 -7.66 -3.67 -21.85
CA PRO A 59 -7.32 -3.63 -23.27
C PRO A 59 -7.03 -2.23 -23.82
N GLU A 60 -7.58 -1.18 -23.18
CA GLU A 60 -7.44 0.23 -23.57
C GLU A 60 -6.29 0.93 -22.82
N GLY A 61 -5.56 0.20 -21.98
CA GLY A 61 -4.51 0.71 -21.08
C GLY A 61 -4.88 0.61 -19.61
N ASP A 62 -3.96 1.01 -18.73
CA ASP A 62 -4.16 0.95 -17.28
C ASP A 62 -5.31 1.85 -16.85
N ARG A 63 -6.34 1.24 -16.24
CA ARG A 63 -7.51 1.95 -15.75
C ARG A 63 -7.39 2.23 -14.26
N PRO A 64 -7.40 3.51 -13.82
CA PRO A 64 -7.39 3.84 -12.40
C PRO A 64 -8.71 3.44 -11.75
N ILE A 65 -8.64 2.75 -10.61
CA ILE A 65 -9.80 2.25 -9.86
C ILE A 65 -9.88 2.79 -8.44
N ALA A 66 -8.76 3.25 -7.88
CA ALA A 66 -8.73 3.84 -6.55
C ALA A 66 -7.56 4.81 -6.39
N VAL A 67 -7.65 5.66 -5.38
CA VAL A 67 -6.59 6.54 -4.93
C VAL A 67 -6.34 6.26 -3.45
N LEU A 68 -5.07 6.07 -3.09
CA LEU A 68 -4.62 5.91 -1.71
C LEU A 68 -3.86 7.18 -1.30
N SER A 69 -4.23 7.74 -0.15
CA SER A 69 -3.63 8.95 0.45
C SER A 69 -3.72 8.89 1.95
#